data_AF-A0A259D2R7-F1
#
_entry.id   AF-A0A259D2R7-F1
#
_cell.length_a   1.000
_cell.length_b   1.000
_cell.length_c   1.000
_cell.angle_alpha   90.00
_cell.angle_beta   90.00
_cell.angle_gamma   90.00
#
_symmetry.space_group_name_H-M   'P 1'
#
loop_
_entity.id
_entity.type
_entity.pdbx_description
1 polymer ?
#
loop_
_entity_poly.entity_id
_entity_poly.type
_entity_poly.pdbx_seq_one_letter_code
_entity_poly.pdbx_strand_id
1 'polypeptide(L)'
;LLKDFAREHNARVIVRGLRAVSDFEYEFQMAGMNRYLLPDVETLFLTPSDQYQFISGTFVREIASMGGDVSKFVFPSVEKWLVKKIEANKGKE
;
A
#
# COMPACT_ATOMS: atom_id res chain seq x y z
N LEU A 1 -11.31 13.55 0.59
CA LEU A 1 -11.07 12.26 -0.11
C LEU A 1 -11.25 11.05 0.81
N LEU A 2 -10.34 10.74 1.76
CA LEU A 2 -10.51 9.56 2.64
C LEU A 2 -11.71 9.71 3.60
N LYS A 3 -11.88 10.90 4.18
CA LYS A 3 -13.03 11.26 5.01
C LYS A 3 -14.37 11.01 4.32
N ASP A 4 -14.49 11.57 3.12
CA ASP A 4 -15.73 11.54 2.36
C ASP A 4 -16.03 10.10 1.91
N PHE A 5 -15.01 9.37 1.46
CA PHE A 5 -15.10 7.96 1.11
C PHE A 5 -15.51 7.08 2.31
N ALA A 6 -14.92 7.28 3.48
CA ALA A 6 -15.29 6.54 4.69
C ALA A 6 -16.74 6.79 5.08
N ARG A 7 -17.22 8.03 4.97
CA ARG A 7 -18.62 8.40 5.25
C ARG A 7 -19.59 7.80 4.24
N GLU A 8 -19.27 7.87 2.94
CA GLU A 8 -20.07 7.28 1.87
C GLU A 8 -20.30 5.78 2.07
N HIS A 9 -19.28 5.07 2.55
CA HIS A 9 -19.35 3.64 2.81
C HIS A 9 -19.81 3.27 4.23
N ASN A 10 -20.20 4.23 5.07
CA ASN A 10 -20.49 4.01 6.51
C ASN A 10 -19.37 3.22 7.22
N ALA A 11 -18.13 3.43 6.81
CA ALA A 11 -16.98 2.74 7.37
C ALA A 11 -16.72 3.26 8.79
N ARG A 12 -16.55 2.32 9.73
CA ARG A 12 -16.22 2.63 11.14
C ARG A 12 -14.76 2.36 11.49
N VAL A 13 -14.02 1.74 10.58
CA VAL A 13 -12.65 1.30 10.81
C VAL A 13 -11.81 1.56 9.55
N ILE A 14 -10.63 2.14 9.76
CA ILE A 14 -9.55 2.25 8.77
C ILE A 14 -8.45 1.27 9.19
N VAL A 15 -8.12 0.31 8.33
CA VAL A 15 -7.03 -0.64 8.58
C VAL A 15 -5.76 -0.14 7.89
N ARG A 16 -4.65 -0.08 8.64
CA ARG A 16 -3.34 0.35 8.15
C ARG A 16 -2.27 -0.67 8.51
N GLY A 17 -1.32 -0.87 7.61
CA GLY A 17 -0.16 -1.73 7.85
C GLY A 17 0.99 -0.94 8.47
N LEU A 18 1.66 -1.51 9.47
CA LEU A 18 2.93 -1.00 9.99
C LEU A 18 4.02 -2.05 9.77
N ARG A 19 5.11 -1.68 9.09
CA ARG A 19 6.24 -2.60 8.84
C ARG A 19 7.49 -2.21 9.63
N ALA A 20 7.79 -0.93 9.65
CA ALA A 20 8.99 -0.38 10.28
C ALA A 20 8.65 0.85 11.11
N VAL A 21 9.58 1.27 11.97
CA VAL A 21 9.45 2.47 12.81
C VAL A 21 9.15 3.72 11.97
N SER A 22 9.69 3.80 10.75
CA SER A 22 9.42 4.92 9.83
C SER A 22 7.97 5.00 9.35
N ASP A 23 7.29 3.85 9.16
CA ASP A 23 5.86 3.86 8.81
C ASP A 23 5.05 4.41 10.00
N PHE A 24 5.46 4.10 11.24
CA PHE A 24 4.73 4.47 12.44
C PHE A 24 4.58 5.99 12.62
N GLU A 25 5.65 6.77 12.47
CA GLU A 25 5.57 8.22 12.66
C GLU A 25 4.55 8.89 11.73
N TYR A 26 4.62 8.54 10.44
CA TYR A 26 3.70 9.06 9.44
C TYR A 26 2.25 8.63 9.70
N GLU A 27 2.04 7.33 9.94
CA GLU A 27 0.71 6.78 10.18
C GLU A 27 0.08 7.28 11.48
N PHE A 28 0.90 7.50 12.52
CA PHE A 28 0.44 8.01 13.80
C PHE A 28 -0.06 9.46 13.68
N GLN A 29 0.68 10.31 12.95
CA GLN A 29 0.22 11.67 12.66
C GLN A 29 -1.09 11.67 11.87
N MET A 30 -1.20 10.81 10.85
CA MET A 30 -2.39 10.68 10.03
C MET A 30 -3.61 10.19 10.83
N ALA A 31 -3.42 9.19 11.68
CA ALA A 31 -4.48 8.69 12.57
C ALA A 31 -4.96 9.77 13.55
N GLY A 32 -4.03 10.55 14.10
CA GLY A 32 -4.35 11.70 14.94
C GLY A 32 -5.24 12.71 14.20
N MET A 33 -4.86 13.11 12.98
CA MET A 33 -5.67 14.01 12.15
C MET A 33 -7.05 13.41 11.81
N ASN A 34 -7.09 12.12 11.44
CA ASN A 34 -8.34 11.44 11.11
C ASN A 34 -9.28 11.38 12.30
N ARG A 35 -8.79 11.22 13.54
CA ARG A 35 -9.67 11.24 14.73
C ARG A 35 -10.39 12.58 14.91
N TYR A 36 -9.77 13.70 14.54
CA TYR A 36 -10.46 15.01 14.54
C TYR A 36 -11.45 15.15 13.38
N LEU A 37 -11.12 14.64 12.20
CA LEU A 37 -11.95 14.79 10.99
C LEU A 37 -13.09 13.76 10.89
N LEU A 38 -12.91 12.61 11.53
CA LEU A 38 -13.76 11.41 11.54
C LEU A 38 -13.80 10.81 12.96
N PRO A 39 -14.49 11.48 13.90
CA PRO A 39 -14.52 11.03 15.30
C PRO A 39 -15.16 9.65 15.49
N ASP A 40 -16.05 9.24 14.58
CA ASP A 40 -16.76 7.95 14.64
C ASP A 40 -16.00 6.81 13.93
N VAL A 41 -14.77 7.05 13.47
CA VAL A 41 -13.96 6.10 12.71
C VAL A 41 -12.65 5.83 13.42
N GLU A 42 -12.42 4.57 13.76
CA GLU A 42 -11.18 4.15 14.41
C GLU A 42 -10.11 3.75 13.38
N THR A 43 -8.85 4.03 13.68
CA THR A 43 -7.73 3.54 12.88
C THR A 43 -7.07 2.35 13.59
N LEU A 44 -7.08 1.19 12.95
CA LEU A 44 -6.44 -0.03 13.45
C LEU A 44 -5.16 -0.32 12.67
N PHE A 45 -4.10 -0.59 13.42
CA PHE A 45 -2.80 -0.95 12.88
C PHE A 45 -2.57 -2.45 12.98
N LEU A 46 -2.17 -3.06 11.87
CA LEU A 46 -1.78 -4.46 11.80
C LEU A 46 -0.34 -4.55 11.29
N THR A 47 0.43 -5.47 11.86
CA THR A 47 1.76 -5.81 11.34
C THR A 47 1.63 -7.01 10.40
N PRO A 48 2.26 -6.98 9.22
CA PRO A 48 2.30 -8.15 8.36
C PRO A 48 3.18 -9.24 8.99
N SER A 49 3.07 -10.47 8.49
CA SER A 49 4.02 -11.54 8.83
C SER A 49 5.44 -11.15 8.38
N ASP A 50 6.46 -11.61 9.12
CA ASP A 50 7.87 -11.25 8.94
C ASP A 50 8.36 -11.38 7.49
N GLN A 51 7.92 -12.44 6.79
CA GLN A 51 8.26 -12.70 5.38
C GLN A 51 7.82 -11.59 4.39
N TYR A 52 6.89 -10.72 4.79
CA TYR A 52 6.38 -9.63 3.96
C TYR A 52 6.79 -8.23 4.47
N GLN A 53 7.48 -8.14 5.60
CA GLN A 53 7.82 -6.86 6.24
C GLN A 53 8.71 -5.97 5.35
N PHE A 54 9.58 -6.57 4.54
CA PHE A 54 10.54 -5.87 3.68
C PHE A 54 9.99 -5.52 2.30
N ILE A 55 8.77 -5.94 1.98
CA ILE A 55 8.20 -5.71 0.64
C ILE A 55 7.82 -4.24 0.49
N SER A 56 8.45 -3.57 -0.48
CA SER A 56 8.12 -2.22 -0.91
C SER A 56 7.59 -2.24 -2.33
N GLY A 57 6.39 -1.69 -2.55
CA GLY A 57 5.81 -1.58 -3.89
C GLY A 57 6.67 -0.75 -4.85
N THR A 58 7.48 0.19 -4.35
CA THR A 58 8.44 0.94 -5.17
C THR A 58 9.55 0.04 -5.69
N PHE A 59 10.21 -0.72 -4.82
CA PHE A 59 11.26 -1.64 -5.23
C PHE A 59 10.74 -2.76 -6.14
N VAL A 60 9.55 -3.31 -5.87
CA VAL A 60 8.94 -4.30 -6.77
C VAL A 60 8.75 -3.74 -8.18
N ARG A 61 8.31 -2.49 -8.32
CA ARG A 61 8.17 -1.85 -9.63
C ARG A 61 9.52 -1.59 -10.32
N GLU A 62 10.53 -1.16 -9.56
CA GLU A 62 11.89 -0.93 -10.07
C GLU A 62 12.52 -2.23 -10.57
N ILE A 63 12.52 -3.29 -9.76
CA ILE A 63 13.03 -4.62 -10.13
C ILE A 63 12.34 -5.11 -11.39
N ALA A 64 11.01 -5.05 -11.44
CA ALA A 64 10.26 -5.46 -12.62
C ALA A 64 10.64 -4.65 -13.86
N SER A 65 10.81 -3.32 -13.73
CA SER A 65 11.19 -2.45 -14.85
C SER A 65 12.58 -2.75 -15.41
N MET A 66 13.49 -3.25 -14.58
CA MET A 66 14.82 -3.71 -14.97
C MET A 66 14.82 -5.15 -15.53
N GLY A 67 13.65 -5.80 -15.63
CA GLY A 67 13.53 -7.18 -16.11
C GLY A 67 13.83 -8.25 -15.04
N GLY A 68 13.86 -7.87 -13.76
CA GLY A 68 14.03 -8.81 -12.65
C GLY A 68 12.75 -9.58 -12.32
N ASP A 69 12.93 -10.78 -11.76
CA ASP A 69 11.83 -11.63 -11.27
C ASP A 69 11.27 -11.06 -9.95
N VAL A 70 9.93 -10.90 -9.91
CA VAL A 70 9.19 -10.41 -8.73
C VAL A 70 8.15 -11.40 -8.21
N SER A 71 8.13 -12.64 -8.72
CA SER A 71 7.17 -13.69 -8.37
C SER A 71 7.11 -14.01 -6.86
N LYS A 72 8.21 -13.77 -6.13
CA LYS A 72 8.28 -13.93 -4.67
C LYS A 72 7.62 -12.81 -3.87
N PHE A 73 7.37 -11.65 -4.50
CA PHE A 73 6.88 -10.45 -3.82
C PHE A 73 5.43 -10.11 -4.16
N VAL A 74 4.88 -10.70 -5.23
CA VAL A 74 3.53 -10.45 -5.70
C VAL A 74 2.85 -11.73 -6.15
N PHE A 75 1.52 -11.73 -6.19
CA PHE A 75 0.77 -12.84 -6.76
C PHE A 75 0.98 -12.95 -8.28
N PRO A 76 0.87 -14.15 -8.88
CA PRO A 76 1.06 -14.36 -10.32
C PRO A 76 0.15 -13.50 -11.21
N SER A 77 -1.04 -13.14 -10.72
CA SER A 77 -1.94 -12.22 -11.44
C SER A 77 -1.34 -10.81 -11.56
N VAL A 78 -0.68 -10.32 -10.51
CA VAL A 78 -0.05 -8.99 -10.47
C VAL A 78 1.23 -8.98 -11.30
N GLU A 79 2.02 -10.05 -11.26
CA GLU A 79 3.21 -10.21 -12.09
C GLU A 79 2.87 -10.08 -13.59
N LYS A 80 1.83 -10.79 -14.07
CA LYS A 80 1.35 -10.67 -15.45
C LYS A 80 0.97 -9.22 -15.82
N TRP A 81 0.34 -8.51 -14.89
CA TRP A 81 -0.01 -7.10 -15.10
C TRP A 81 1.21 -6.19 -15.13
N LEU A 82 2.22 -6.44 -14.29
CA LEU A 82 3.48 -5.68 -14.29
C LEU A 82 4.21 -5.84 -15.62
N VAL A 83 4.37 -7.06 -16.12
CA VAL A 83 5.00 -7.33 -17.42
C VAL A 83 4.30 -6.56 -18.54
N LYS A 84 2.97 -6.70 -18.63
CA LYS A 84 2.16 -6.00 -19.64
C LYS A 84 2.32 -4.48 -19.56
N LYS A 85 2.36 -3.93 -18.34
CA LYS A 85 2.52 -2.48 -18.13
C LYS A 85 3.90 -1.99 -18.56
N ILE A 86 4.96 -2.76 -18.31
CA ILE A 86 6.33 -2.41 -18.70
C ILE A 86 6.50 -2.46 -20.22
N GLU A 87 5.96 -3.50 -20.88
CA GLU A 87 5.95 -3.59 -22.35
C GLU A 87 5.22 -2.40 -22.99
N ALA A 88 4.06 -2.02 -22.46
CA ALA A 88 3.29 -0.88 -22.95
C ALA A 88 4.01 0.48 -22.77
N ASN A 89 4.89 0.58 -21.77
CA ASN A 89 5.69 1.79 -21.53
C ASN A 89 6.92 1.87 -22.45
N LYS A 90 7.51 0.74 -22.84
CA LYS A 90 8.63 0.69 -23.80
C LYS A 90 8.25 1.16 -25.20
N GLY A 91 6.97 1.07 -25.58
CA GLY A 91 6.46 1.55 -26.87
C GLY A 91 6.08 3.03 -26.90
N LYS A 92 6.34 3.79 -25.83
CA LYS A 92 6.03 5.22 -25.72
C LYS A 92 7.27 6.13 -25.73
N GLU A 93 8.47 5.55 -25.70
CA GLU A 93 9.74 6.23 -25.97
C GLU A 93 10.12 6.04 -27.44
#